data_AF-A0A955RE99-F1
#
_entry.id   AF-A0A955RE99-F1
#
_cell.length_a   1.000
_cell.length_b   1.000
_cell.length_c   1.000
_cell.angle_alpha   90.00
_cell.angle_beta   90.00
_cell.angle_gamma   90.00
#
_symmetry.space_group_name_H-M   'P 1'
#
loop_
_entity.id
_entity.type
_entity.pdbx_description
1 polymer ?
#
loop_
_entity_poly.entity_id
_entity_poly.type
_entity_poly.pdbx_seq_one_letter_code
_entity_poly.pdbx_strand_id
1 'polypeptide(L)'
;MLPILMLLACDMGPSFSQVQEIDTIEAYEEFLAKDPDGVYKFAIEKRLEELYFERGQKELTTEAWQAYLDRFPEGASADKAKRELATAMYSDAVKQDTVEAYEAFLEKNKKGGDKWLVARAKGRIAVLQYGGISMGEPKVERVNMAEDPKGELNGWGVSVEVTNDGDKTLEYVSITLEYLADEGYVLAAKDYPLVSKTWSLPASDEQMRPIKPKEKRTWLWTESDEQVPKGWNQKVKLNLTGLRFVE
;
A
#
# COMPACT_ATOMS: atom_id res chain seq x y z
N MET A 1 8.26 70.81 24.42
CA MET A 1 8.70 69.96 23.30
C MET A 1 9.66 68.92 23.85
N LEU A 2 9.17 67.70 24.06
CA LEU A 2 9.98 66.52 24.39
C LEU A 2 10.36 65.87 23.05
N PRO A 3 11.62 65.51 22.77
CA PRO A 3 11.93 64.76 21.58
C PRO A 3 11.47 63.32 21.79
N ILE A 4 10.51 62.89 20.97
CA ILE A 4 10.12 61.48 20.82
C ILE A 4 11.28 60.78 20.13
N LEU A 5 12.03 59.99 20.89
CA LEU A 5 13.04 59.07 20.39
C LEU A 5 12.30 57.88 19.76
N MET A 6 12.13 57.91 18.43
CA MET A 6 11.70 56.73 17.67
C MET A 6 12.81 55.68 17.71
N LEU A 7 12.62 54.65 18.54
CA LEU A 7 13.39 53.41 18.47
C LEU A 7 12.99 52.69 17.17
N LEU A 8 13.88 52.76 16.17
CA LEU A 8 13.88 51.85 15.04
C LEU A 8 14.12 50.44 15.59
N ALA A 9 13.06 49.65 15.75
CA ALA A 9 13.20 48.21 15.88
C ALA A 9 13.78 47.71 14.55
N CYS A 10 15.07 47.38 14.54
CA CYS A 10 15.62 46.55 13.46
C CYS A 10 14.79 45.26 13.44
N ASP A 11 14.06 45.04 12.35
CA ASP A 11 13.45 43.76 12.00
C ASP A 11 14.56 42.76 11.62
N MET A 12 15.43 42.47 12.60
CA MET A 12 16.33 41.33 12.54
C MET A 12 15.44 40.13 12.84
N GLY A 13 15.10 39.36 11.81
CA GLY A 13 14.29 38.15 11.93
C GLY A 13 14.83 37.16 12.97
N PRO A 14 14.18 35.98 13.13
CA PRO A 14 14.57 35.03 14.18
C PRO A 14 16.05 34.66 14.06
N SER A 15 16.74 34.60 15.20
CA SER A 15 18.10 34.05 15.30
C SER A 15 18.09 32.54 15.04
N PHE A 16 19.25 31.97 14.66
CA PHE A 16 19.35 30.52 14.42
C PHE A 16 18.87 29.69 15.62
N SER A 17 19.20 30.10 16.85
CA SER A 17 18.73 29.42 18.06
C SER A 17 17.20 29.41 18.18
N GLN A 18 16.52 30.51 17.81
CA GLN A 18 15.06 30.57 17.82
C GLN A 18 14.45 29.67 16.74
N VAL A 19 15.10 29.58 15.57
CA VAL A 19 14.67 28.64 14.51
C VAL A 19 14.83 27.19 14.98
N GLN A 20 15.90 26.87 15.69
CA GLN A 20 16.10 25.53 16.29
C GLN A 20 15.06 25.19 17.37
N GLU A 21 14.55 26.20 18.10
CA GLU A 21 13.47 26.00 19.07
C GLU A 21 12.10 25.79 18.41
N ILE A 22 11.85 26.45 17.27
CA ILE A 22 10.61 26.28 16.49
C ILE A 22 10.61 24.93 15.78
N ASP A 23 11.75 24.55 15.20
CA ASP A 23 12.03 23.25 14.57
C ASP A 23 10.99 22.81 13.52
N THR A 24 10.57 23.75 12.66
CA THR A 24 9.67 23.46 11.54
C THR A 24 10.36 23.68 10.20
N ILE A 25 9.86 22.97 9.17
CA ILE A 25 10.32 23.14 7.79
C ILE A 25 10.24 24.63 7.39
N GLU A 26 9.12 25.28 7.69
CA GLU A 26 8.87 26.68 7.31
C GLU A 26 9.88 27.63 7.96
N ALA A 27 10.18 27.46 9.25
CA ALA A 27 11.12 28.33 9.96
C ALA A 27 12.55 28.19 9.42
N TYR A 28 12.99 26.97 9.12
CA TYR A 28 14.31 26.73 8.54
C TYR A 28 14.41 27.21 7.10
N GLU A 29 13.40 26.98 6.26
CA GLU A 29 13.37 27.48 4.87
C GLU A 29 13.37 29.01 4.82
N GLU A 30 12.58 29.68 5.66
CA GLU A 30 12.56 31.14 5.76
C GLU A 30 13.90 31.71 6.23
N PHE A 31 14.56 31.05 7.18
CA PHE A 31 15.88 31.46 7.66
C PHE A 31 16.95 31.28 6.58
N LEU A 32 16.97 30.12 5.92
CA LEU A 32 17.90 29.82 4.83
C LEU A 32 17.71 30.75 3.63
N ALA A 33 16.47 31.14 3.30
CA ALA A 33 16.19 32.07 2.21
C ALA A 33 16.77 33.47 2.45
N LYS A 34 16.92 33.90 3.70
CA LYS A 34 17.49 35.21 4.06
C LYS A 34 19.02 35.23 4.01
N ASP A 35 19.67 34.09 4.27
CA ASP A 35 21.12 33.94 4.20
C ASP A 35 21.52 32.56 3.61
N PRO A 36 21.41 32.37 2.27
CA PRO A 36 21.57 31.06 1.63
C PRO A 36 22.99 30.47 1.71
N ASP A 37 23.99 31.31 1.97
CA ASP A 37 25.40 30.92 2.09
C ASP A 37 25.94 31.19 3.51
N GLY A 38 25.03 31.38 4.47
CA GLY A 38 25.35 31.62 5.86
C GLY A 38 26.08 30.47 6.54
N VAL A 39 26.72 30.76 7.67
CA VAL A 39 27.51 29.79 8.45
C VAL A 39 26.70 28.57 8.92
N TYR A 40 25.36 28.69 8.95
CA TYR A 40 24.45 27.63 9.38
C TYR A 40 23.87 26.79 8.23
N LYS A 41 24.16 27.13 6.97
CA LYS A 41 23.59 26.47 5.77
C LYS A 41 23.58 24.95 5.88
N PHE A 42 24.76 24.35 6.11
CA PHE A 42 24.89 22.90 6.18
C PHE A 42 24.07 22.27 7.32
N ALA A 43 24.02 22.92 8.49
CA ALA A 43 23.24 22.43 9.62
C ALA A 43 21.73 22.51 9.34
N ILE A 44 21.30 23.59 8.68
CA ILE A 44 19.90 23.80 8.28
C ILE A 44 19.49 22.79 7.19
N GLU A 45 20.29 22.64 6.14
CA GLU A 45 20.02 21.69 5.05
C GLU A 45 19.89 20.26 5.58
N LYS A 46 20.78 19.86 6.51
CA LYS A 46 20.68 18.55 7.17
C LYS A 46 19.39 18.40 7.97
N ARG A 47 19.01 19.40 8.78
CA ARG A 47 17.78 19.32 9.60
C ARG A 47 16.52 19.35 8.75
N LEU A 48 16.51 20.15 7.69
CA LEU A 48 15.42 20.16 6.70
C LEU A 48 15.26 18.78 6.06
N GLU A 49 16.35 18.12 5.66
CA GLU A 49 16.27 16.77 5.10
C GLU A 49 15.57 15.80 6.07
N GLU A 50 15.97 15.80 7.34
CA GLU A 50 15.34 14.99 8.39
C GLU A 50 13.84 15.30 8.53
N LEU A 51 13.47 16.58 8.61
CA LEU A 51 12.08 17.01 8.80
C LEU A 51 11.17 16.66 7.60
N TYR A 52 11.65 16.85 6.36
CA TYR A 52 10.89 16.43 5.18
C TYR A 52 10.70 14.91 5.13
N PHE A 53 11.72 14.14 5.56
CA PHE A 53 11.62 12.70 5.61
C PHE A 53 10.63 12.23 6.70
N GLU A 54 10.71 12.82 7.90
CA GLU A 54 9.77 12.59 9.00
C GLU A 54 8.33 12.91 8.60
N ARG A 55 8.12 14.01 7.86
CA ARG A 55 6.82 14.36 7.28
C ARG A 55 6.30 13.27 6.36
N GLY A 56 7.14 12.77 5.46
CA GLY A 56 6.80 11.63 4.60
C GLY A 56 6.37 10.40 5.40
N GLN A 57 7.10 10.06 6.47
CA GLN A 57 6.75 8.93 7.34
C GLN A 57 5.44 9.12 8.10
N LYS A 58 5.11 10.36 8.47
CA LYS A 58 3.90 10.68 9.21
C LYS A 58 2.67 10.74 8.32
N GLU A 59 2.78 11.36 7.15
CA GLU A 59 1.66 11.59 6.24
C GLU A 59 1.42 10.38 5.32
N LEU A 60 2.48 9.65 4.93
CA LEU A 60 2.43 8.51 4.01
C LEU A 60 1.74 8.83 2.66
N THR A 61 1.80 10.09 2.23
CA THR A 61 1.17 10.59 1.01
C THR A 61 2.18 10.72 -0.13
N THR A 62 1.67 10.65 -1.37
CA THR A 62 2.45 10.92 -2.57
C THR A 62 3.09 12.31 -2.51
N GLU A 63 2.34 13.32 -2.04
CA GLU A 63 2.77 14.70 -1.96
C GLU A 63 3.94 14.90 -0.99
N ALA A 64 3.88 14.28 0.20
CA ALA A 64 4.94 14.44 1.21
C ALA A 64 6.26 13.79 0.75
N TRP A 65 6.19 12.59 0.16
CA TRP A 65 7.38 11.91 -0.36
C TRP A 65 7.96 12.61 -1.60
N GLN A 66 7.10 13.14 -2.47
CA GLN A 66 7.56 13.93 -3.62
C GLN A 66 8.24 15.22 -3.16
N ALA A 67 7.69 15.91 -2.15
CA ALA A 67 8.31 17.12 -1.60
C ALA A 67 9.72 16.86 -1.04
N TYR A 68 9.93 15.72 -0.36
CA TYR A 68 11.27 15.31 0.07
C TYR A 68 12.21 15.12 -1.13
N LEU A 69 11.78 14.39 -2.17
CA LEU A 69 12.62 14.08 -3.33
C LEU A 69 12.90 15.29 -4.23
N ASP A 70 11.98 16.24 -4.29
CA ASP A 70 12.19 17.51 -5.01
C ASP A 70 13.23 18.38 -4.30
N ARG A 71 13.22 18.37 -2.96
CA ARG A 71 14.16 19.16 -2.15
C ARG A 71 15.52 18.49 -1.99
N PHE A 72 15.55 17.17 -1.83
CA PHE A 72 16.73 16.35 -1.55
C PHE A 72 16.85 15.14 -2.50
N PRO A 73 17.01 15.37 -3.82
CA PRO A 73 17.05 14.29 -4.81
C PRO A 73 18.23 13.32 -4.64
N GLU A 74 19.30 13.79 -4.01
CA GLU A 74 20.52 13.05 -3.66
C GLU A 74 20.72 12.95 -2.13
N GLY A 75 19.67 13.21 -1.35
CA GLY A 75 19.70 13.10 0.10
C GLY A 75 20.06 11.69 0.58
N ALA A 76 20.52 11.58 1.82
CA ALA A 76 20.87 10.31 2.46
C ALA A 76 19.71 9.30 2.47
N SER A 77 18.46 9.79 2.47
CA SER A 77 17.25 8.95 2.44
C SER A 77 16.54 8.90 1.08
N ALA A 78 17.13 9.43 0.00
CA ALA A 78 16.51 9.50 -1.34
C ALA A 78 16.02 8.15 -1.86
N ASP A 79 16.84 7.09 -1.76
CA ASP A 79 16.42 5.77 -2.25
C ASP A 79 15.30 5.16 -1.42
N LYS A 80 15.25 5.46 -0.11
CA LYS A 80 14.13 5.05 0.74
C LYS A 80 12.87 5.84 0.37
N ALA A 81 12.96 7.16 0.26
CA ALA A 81 11.84 8.01 -0.13
C ALA A 81 11.27 7.64 -1.51
N LYS A 82 12.10 7.24 -2.49
CA LYS A 82 11.63 6.72 -3.80
C LYS A 82 10.78 5.46 -3.64
N ARG A 83 11.15 4.54 -2.75
CA ARG A 83 10.36 3.33 -2.47
C ARG A 83 9.05 3.68 -1.78
N GLU A 84 9.08 4.56 -0.78
CA GLU A 84 7.87 4.97 -0.07
C GLU A 84 6.92 5.78 -0.98
N LEU A 85 7.44 6.62 -1.87
CA LEU A 85 6.66 7.28 -2.91
C LEU A 85 5.95 6.27 -3.81
N ALA A 86 6.65 5.23 -4.27
CA ALA A 86 6.03 4.17 -5.08
C ALA A 86 4.90 3.46 -4.30
N THR A 87 5.10 3.17 -3.01
CA THR A 87 4.07 2.58 -2.13
C THR A 87 2.86 3.51 -1.99
N ALA A 88 3.07 4.81 -1.74
CA ALA A 88 2.00 5.79 -1.61
C ALA A 88 1.18 5.92 -2.91
N MET A 89 1.86 6.03 -4.05
CA MET A 89 1.21 6.10 -5.35
C MET A 89 0.42 4.82 -5.70
N TYR A 90 0.96 3.65 -5.34
CA TYR A 90 0.22 2.39 -5.51
C TYR A 90 -1.01 2.34 -4.59
N SER A 91 -0.90 2.82 -3.35
CA SER A 91 -2.02 2.95 -2.42
C SER A 91 -3.11 3.87 -2.98
N ASP A 92 -2.73 5.01 -3.57
CA ASP A 92 -3.68 5.93 -4.20
C ASP A 92 -4.36 5.30 -5.43
N ALA A 93 -3.63 4.50 -6.22
CA ALA A 93 -4.21 3.71 -7.30
C ALA A 93 -5.19 2.64 -6.79
N VAL A 94 -4.89 1.99 -5.66
CA VAL A 94 -5.81 1.03 -5.00
C VAL A 94 -7.08 1.70 -4.48
N LYS A 95 -6.99 2.93 -3.94
CA LYS A 95 -8.17 3.67 -3.50
C LYS A 95 -9.10 4.05 -4.66
N GLN A 96 -8.53 4.39 -5.80
CA GLN A 96 -9.30 4.74 -7.01
C GLN A 96 -9.82 3.50 -7.73
N ASP A 97 -9.03 2.42 -7.74
CA ASP A 97 -9.35 1.11 -8.31
C ASP A 97 -9.81 1.16 -9.78
N THR A 98 -9.18 2.02 -10.58
CA THR A 98 -9.44 2.16 -12.01
C THR A 98 -8.21 1.78 -12.84
N VAL A 99 -8.43 1.38 -14.10
CA VAL A 99 -7.34 1.08 -15.03
C VAL A 99 -6.42 2.29 -15.18
N GLU A 100 -6.99 3.48 -15.32
CA GLU A 100 -6.26 4.74 -15.51
C GLU A 100 -5.34 5.06 -14.33
N ALA A 101 -5.80 4.81 -13.09
CA ALA A 101 -4.99 5.05 -11.90
C ALA A 101 -3.80 4.10 -11.81
N TYR A 102 -4.00 2.82 -12.12
CA TYR A 102 -2.90 1.84 -12.16
C TYR A 102 -1.94 2.10 -13.32
N GLU A 103 -2.43 2.52 -14.49
CA GLU A 103 -1.58 2.92 -15.61
C GLU A 103 -0.72 4.14 -15.26
N ALA A 104 -1.29 5.15 -14.61
CA ALA A 104 -0.55 6.32 -14.11
C ALA A 104 0.54 5.93 -13.11
N PHE A 105 0.25 4.99 -12.19
CA PHE A 105 1.25 4.41 -11.30
C PHE A 105 2.37 3.71 -12.08
N LEU A 106 2.01 2.87 -13.05
CA LEU A 106 2.96 2.11 -13.86
C LEU A 106 3.89 3.03 -14.65
N GLU A 107 3.38 4.07 -15.33
CA GLU A 107 4.17 5.05 -16.10
C GLU A 107 5.30 5.65 -15.26
N LYS A 108 4.98 6.08 -14.04
CA LYS A 108 5.94 6.72 -13.14
C LYS A 108 6.92 5.72 -12.49
N ASN A 109 6.65 4.42 -12.55
CA ASN A 109 7.45 3.37 -11.89
C ASN A 109 8.12 2.37 -12.86
N LYS A 110 8.15 2.66 -14.18
CA LYS A 110 8.70 1.74 -15.20
C LYS A 110 10.20 1.42 -15.05
N LYS A 111 10.99 2.35 -14.49
CA LYS A 111 12.46 2.23 -14.38
C LYS A 111 12.88 2.29 -12.91
N GLY A 112 13.29 1.15 -12.37
CA GLY A 112 13.74 1.04 -10.97
C GLY A 112 12.62 0.98 -9.93
N GLY A 113 11.35 0.96 -10.35
CA GLY A 113 10.21 0.76 -9.45
C GLY A 113 10.17 -0.64 -8.84
N ASP A 114 9.48 -0.77 -7.72
CA ASP A 114 9.29 -2.04 -7.03
C ASP A 114 8.60 -3.06 -7.96
N LYS A 115 9.31 -4.15 -8.29
CA LYS A 115 8.83 -5.17 -9.22
C LYS A 115 7.54 -5.83 -8.75
N TRP A 116 7.34 -5.96 -7.44
CA TRP A 116 6.14 -6.53 -6.87
C TRP A 116 4.94 -5.61 -7.06
N LEU A 117 5.07 -4.31 -6.75
CA LEU A 117 3.99 -3.34 -6.97
C LEU A 117 3.64 -3.21 -8.46
N VAL A 118 4.65 -3.21 -9.34
CA VAL A 118 4.44 -3.22 -10.80
C VAL A 118 3.68 -4.46 -11.25
N ALA A 119 4.04 -5.65 -10.76
CA ALA A 119 3.33 -6.89 -11.08
C ALA A 119 1.88 -6.87 -10.56
N ARG A 120 1.66 -6.35 -9.35
CA ARG A 120 0.34 -6.25 -8.73
C ARG A 120 -0.57 -5.28 -9.50
N ALA A 121 -0.06 -4.10 -9.87
CA ALA A 121 -0.80 -3.15 -10.70
C ALA A 121 -1.21 -3.74 -12.05
N LYS A 122 -0.29 -4.42 -12.75
CA LYS A 122 -0.59 -5.10 -14.02
C LYS A 122 -1.65 -6.19 -13.84
N GLY A 123 -1.52 -6.99 -12.78
CA GLY A 123 -2.48 -8.03 -12.44
C GLY A 123 -3.88 -7.46 -12.19
N ARG A 124 -3.97 -6.35 -11.45
CA ARG A 124 -5.26 -5.69 -11.18
C ARG A 124 -5.86 -5.03 -12.42
N ILE A 125 -5.06 -4.40 -13.29
CA ILE A 125 -5.52 -3.92 -14.60
C ILE A 125 -6.14 -5.07 -15.40
N ALA A 126 -5.48 -6.23 -15.45
CA ALA A 126 -6.00 -7.39 -16.17
C ALA A 126 -7.36 -7.85 -15.59
N VAL A 127 -7.51 -7.86 -14.26
CA VAL A 127 -8.80 -8.15 -13.60
C VAL A 127 -9.89 -7.16 -14.04
N LEU A 128 -9.62 -5.85 -13.93
CA LEU A 128 -10.58 -4.79 -14.25
C LEU A 128 -11.00 -4.81 -15.73
N GLN A 129 -10.04 -5.02 -16.64
CA GLN A 129 -10.30 -5.09 -18.07
C GLN A 129 -11.04 -6.36 -18.47
N TYR A 130 -10.78 -7.48 -17.81
CA TYR A 130 -11.44 -8.74 -18.14
C TYR A 130 -12.90 -8.73 -17.70
N GLY A 131 -13.18 -8.35 -16.45
CA GLY A 131 -14.54 -8.29 -15.89
C GLY A 131 -15.33 -9.62 -15.89
N GLY A 132 -14.77 -10.70 -16.42
CA GLY A 132 -15.44 -11.99 -16.62
C GLY A 132 -15.25 -12.97 -15.48
N ILE A 133 -15.11 -12.49 -14.23
CA ILE A 133 -15.03 -13.35 -13.04
C ILE A 133 -16.04 -12.86 -12.02
N SER A 134 -16.99 -13.72 -11.66
CA SER A 134 -17.92 -13.46 -10.56
C SER A 134 -17.56 -14.28 -9.33
N MET A 135 -17.86 -13.73 -8.16
CA MET A 135 -17.74 -14.41 -6.88
C MET A 135 -19.09 -14.37 -6.17
N GLY A 136 -19.48 -15.50 -5.58
CA GLY A 136 -20.63 -15.56 -4.67
C GLY A 136 -20.37 -14.85 -3.35
N GLU A 137 -21.31 -14.97 -2.42
CA GLU A 137 -21.13 -14.51 -1.04
C GLU A 137 -20.13 -15.43 -0.30
N PRO A 138 -19.10 -14.89 0.35
CA PRO A 138 -18.15 -15.69 1.10
C PRO A 138 -18.82 -16.29 2.35
N LYS A 139 -18.50 -17.55 2.65
CA LYS A 139 -18.92 -18.24 3.86
C LYS A 139 -17.75 -18.38 4.80
N VAL A 140 -17.99 -18.10 6.07
CA VAL A 140 -17.01 -18.25 7.16
C VAL A 140 -17.53 -19.27 8.15
N GLU A 141 -16.74 -20.31 8.42
CA GLU A 141 -17.15 -21.41 9.30
C GLU A 141 -16.00 -21.93 10.15
N ARG A 142 -16.35 -22.59 11.27
CA ARG A 142 -15.38 -23.30 12.12
C ARG A 142 -14.98 -24.60 11.45
N VAL A 143 -13.68 -24.89 11.40
CA VAL A 143 -13.15 -26.12 10.78
C VAL A 143 -12.25 -26.89 11.74
N ASN A 144 -12.18 -28.21 11.55
CA ASN A 144 -11.19 -29.07 12.19
C ASN A 144 -9.91 -29.05 11.35
N MET A 145 -8.82 -28.53 11.91
CA MET A 145 -7.53 -28.41 11.20
C MET A 145 -6.73 -29.73 11.16
N ALA A 146 -7.14 -30.75 11.91
CA ALA A 146 -6.46 -32.03 12.04
C ALA A 146 -7.01 -33.13 11.11
N GLU A 147 -7.97 -32.80 10.24
CA GLU A 147 -8.71 -33.75 9.38
C GLU A 147 -9.38 -34.90 10.15
N ASP A 148 -9.61 -34.73 11.47
CA ASP A 148 -10.33 -35.68 12.31
C ASP A 148 -11.80 -35.28 12.40
N PRO A 149 -12.75 -36.07 11.88
CA PRO A 149 -14.18 -35.74 11.92
C PRO A 149 -14.76 -35.55 13.33
N LYS A 150 -14.07 -36.02 14.38
CA LYS A 150 -14.47 -35.87 15.79
C LYS A 150 -13.57 -34.94 16.58
N GLY A 151 -12.52 -34.41 15.97
CA GLY A 151 -11.57 -33.54 16.67
C GLY A 151 -12.14 -32.13 16.85
N GLU A 152 -11.41 -31.32 17.61
CA GLU A 152 -11.81 -29.95 17.91
C GLU A 152 -11.87 -29.08 16.64
N LEU A 153 -12.90 -28.24 16.55
CA LEU A 153 -12.94 -27.19 15.54
C LEU A 153 -12.02 -26.07 16.00
N ASN A 154 -10.75 -26.11 15.61
CA ASN A 154 -9.64 -25.25 16.07
C ASN A 154 -9.11 -24.30 14.97
N GLY A 155 -9.92 -24.06 13.94
CA GLY A 155 -9.62 -23.11 12.90
C GLY A 155 -10.86 -22.51 12.24
N TRP A 156 -10.60 -21.73 11.20
CA TRP A 156 -11.59 -21.04 10.39
C TRP A 156 -11.41 -21.39 8.92
N GLY A 157 -12.51 -21.70 8.25
CA GLY A 157 -12.59 -21.84 6.80
C GLY A 157 -13.29 -20.63 6.20
N VAL A 158 -12.71 -20.07 5.13
CA VAL A 158 -13.35 -19.09 4.27
C VAL A 158 -13.53 -19.73 2.90
N SER A 159 -14.77 -19.82 2.43
CA SER A 159 -15.08 -20.36 1.10
C SER A 159 -15.93 -19.44 0.26
N VAL A 160 -15.75 -19.49 -1.07
CA VAL A 160 -16.59 -18.76 -2.02
C VAL A 160 -16.67 -19.52 -3.35
N GLU A 161 -17.84 -19.51 -3.98
CA GLU A 161 -17.96 -19.96 -5.38
C GLU A 161 -17.42 -18.87 -6.30
N VAL A 162 -16.50 -19.24 -7.18
CA VAL A 162 -15.95 -18.36 -8.22
C VAL A 162 -16.30 -18.93 -9.58
N THR A 163 -16.82 -18.09 -10.46
CA THR A 163 -17.14 -18.47 -11.84
C THR A 163 -16.31 -17.65 -12.82
N ASN A 164 -15.69 -18.32 -13.79
CA ASN A 164 -15.11 -17.64 -14.95
C ASN A 164 -16.21 -17.43 -16.00
N ASP A 165 -16.93 -16.32 -15.89
CA ASP A 165 -18.01 -15.96 -16.82
C ASP A 165 -17.51 -15.47 -18.18
N GLY A 166 -16.22 -15.22 -18.35
CA GLY A 166 -15.66 -14.79 -19.64
C GLY A 166 -15.37 -15.94 -20.61
N ASP A 167 -14.53 -15.65 -21.59
CA ASP A 167 -14.20 -16.50 -22.74
C ASP A 167 -12.73 -16.95 -22.78
N LYS A 168 -11.91 -16.50 -21.83
CA LYS A 168 -10.49 -16.87 -21.73
C LYS A 168 -10.25 -17.91 -20.65
N THR A 169 -9.23 -18.75 -20.87
CA THR A 169 -8.75 -19.68 -19.84
C THR A 169 -7.80 -18.96 -18.90
N LEU A 170 -8.06 -19.06 -17.60
CA LEU A 170 -7.28 -18.37 -16.56
C LEU A 170 -6.24 -19.32 -15.97
N GLU A 171 -4.96 -18.95 -15.98
CA GLU A 171 -3.90 -19.77 -15.38
C GLU A 171 -3.32 -19.20 -14.08
N TYR A 172 -3.58 -17.93 -13.82
CA TYR A 172 -3.26 -17.29 -12.56
C TYR A 172 -4.39 -16.35 -12.17
N VAL A 173 -4.92 -16.55 -10.98
CA VAL A 173 -5.85 -15.62 -10.35
C VAL A 173 -5.46 -15.50 -8.89
N SER A 174 -5.27 -14.27 -8.41
CA SER A 174 -5.00 -13.96 -7.01
C SER A 174 -6.23 -13.37 -6.34
N ILE A 175 -6.55 -13.86 -5.15
CA ILE A 175 -7.58 -13.35 -4.26
C ILE A 175 -6.90 -12.76 -3.03
N THR A 176 -7.20 -11.51 -2.71
CA THR A 176 -6.87 -10.92 -1.41
C THR A 176 -8.04 -11.14 -0.46
N LEU A 177 -7.76 -11.83 0.64
CA LEU A 177 -8.65 -12.02 1.78
C LEU A 177 -8.40 -10.91 2.81
N GLU A 178 -9.38 -10.01 2.98
CA GLU A 178 -9.37 -8.96 4.00
C GLU A 178 -10.21 -9.39 5.20
N TYR A 179 -9.59 -9.38 6.38
CA TYR A 179 -10.24 -9.63 7.66
C TYR A 179 -10.78 -8.32 8.21
N LEU A 180 -12.08 -8.27 8.53
CA LEU A 180 -12.72 -7.04 8.93
C LEU A 180 -13.00 -7.00 10.43
N ALA A 181 -12.80 -5.85 11.04
CA ALA A 181 -13.33 -5.53 12.36
C ALA A 181 -14.79 -5.06 12.26
N ASP A 182 -15.34 -4.60 13.38
CA ASP A 182 -16.56 -3.79 13.37
C ASP A 182 -16.36 -2.53 12.53
N GLU A 183 -17.46 -1.99 11.99
CA GLU A 183 -17.46 -0.80 11.12
C GLU A 183 -16.65 -0.93 9.82
N GLY A 184 -16.14 -2.12 9.48
CA GLY A 184 -15.51 -2.41 8.20
C GLY A 184 -14.02 -2.09 8.12
N TYR A 185 -13.35 -1.80 9.25
CA TYR A 185 -11.89 -1.60 9.26
C TYR A 185 -11.17 -2.90 8.87
N VAL A 186 -10.20 -2.80 7.96
CA VAL A 186 -9.37 -3.94 7.55
C VAL A 186 -8.29 -4.17 8.61
N LEU A 187 -8.33 -5.33 9.28
CA LEU A 187 -7.37 -5.74 10.30
C LEU A 187 -6.11 -6.39 9.69
N ALA A 188 -6.31 -7.15 8.62
CA ALA A 188 -5.25 -7.79 7.88
C ALA A 188 -5.74 -8.09 6.46
N ALA A 189 -4.81 -8.13 5.51
CA ALA A 189 -5.05 -8.55 4.15
C ALA A 189 -4.00 -9.60 3.76
N LYS A 190 -4.42 -10.74 3.22
CA LYS A 190 -3.54 -11.84 2.80
C LYS A 190 -3.86 -12.25 1.36
N ASP A 191 -2.84 -12.48 0.55
CA ASP A 191 -3.00 -12.88 -0.85
C ASP A 191 -2.88 -14.39 -1.01
N TYR A 192 -3.84 -14.97 -1.73
CA TYR A 192 -3.94 -16.39 -1.98
C TYR A 192 -4.23 -16.66 -3.45
N PRO A 193 -3.67 -17.74 -4.04
CA PRO A 193 -4.05 -18.14 -5.37
C PRO A 193 -5.46 -18.77 -5.35
N LEU A 194 -6.31 -18.33 -6.26
CA LEU A 194 -7.45 -19.12 -6.71
C LEU A 194 -7.00 -20.20 -7.70
N VAL A 195 -6.08 -19.81 -8.59
CA VAL A 195 -5.37 -20.73 -9.49
C VAL A 195 -3.94 -20.24 -9.69
N SER A 196 -2.98 -21.16 -9.66
CA SER A 196 -1.57 -20.87 -9.95
C SER A 196 -0.79 -22.16 -10.22
N LYS A 197 0.01 -22.19 -11.29
CA LYS A 197 0.91 -23.33 -11.61
C LYS A 197 2.18 -23.38 -10.75
N THR A 198 2.53 -22.29 -10.05
CA THR A 198 3.85 -22.11 -9.44
C THR A 198 3.81 -21.85 -7.93
N TRP A 199 2.65 -22.06 -7.29
CA TRP A 199 2.52 -21.83 -5.84
C TRP A 199 3.09 -22.99 -5.02
N SER A 200 3.85 -22.69 -3.97
CA SER A 200 4.57 -23.66 -3.15
C SER A 200 4.05 -23.67 -1.70
N LEU A 201 2.89 -24.29 -1.52
CA LEU A 201 2.27 -24.88 -0.31
C LEU A 201 1.44 -26.06 -0.82
N PRO A 202 0.79 -26.95 -0.03
CA PRO A 202 -0.07 -27.98 -0.62
C PRO A 202 -1.27 -27.33 -1.35
N ALA A 203 -1.05 -26.92 -2.59
CA ALA A 203 -2.08 -26.49 -3.52
C ALA A 203 -2.75 -27.77 -4.01
N SER A 204 -4.08 -27.78 -4.03
CA SER A 204 -4.79 -28.92 -4.61
C SER A 204 -4.49 -29.00 -6.11
N ASP A 205 -4.60 -30.19 -6.69
CA ASP A 205 -4.54 -30.38 -8.14
C ASP A 205 -5.51 -29.44 -8.87
N GLU A 206 -6.65 -29.15 -8.23
CA GLU A 206 -7.63 -28.20 -8.74
C GLU A 206 -7.08 -26.75 -8.75
N GLN A 207 -6.41 -26.29 -7.69
CA GLN A 207 -5.77 -24.97 -7.64
C GLN A 207 -4.59 -24.82 -8.63
N MET A 208 -4.01 -25.92 -9.10
CA MET A 208 -2.99 -25.89 -10.16
C MET A 208 -3.59 -25.95 -11.58
N ARG A 209 -4.87 -26.34 -11.71
CA ARG A 209 -5.55 -26.49 -13.00
C ARG A 209 -6.13 -25.16 -13.47
N PRO A 210 -5.76 -24.68 -14.69
CA PRO A 210 -6.37 -23.49 -15.29
C PRO A 210 -7.91 -23.56 -15.31
N ILE A 211 -8.55 -22.41 -15.08
CA ILE A 211 -10.00 -22.28 -15.02
C ILE A 211 -10.51 -21.99 -16.42
N LYS A 212 -11.26 -22.93 -17.00
CA LYS A 212 -11.81 -22.79 -18.36
C LYS A 212 -12.96 -21.76 -18.38
N PRO A 213 -13.32 -21.23 -19.56
CA PRO A 213 -14.54 -20.45 -19.72
C PRO A 213 -15.76 -21.20 -19.16
N LYS A 214 -16.62 -20.48 -18.46
CA LYS A 214 -17.86 -20.96 -17.80
C LYS A 214 -17.64 -21.98 -16.68
N GLU A 215 -16.40 -22.24 -16.30
CA GLU A 215 -16.09 -23.13 -15.19
C GLU A 215 -16.41 -22.46 -13.85
N LYS A 216 -17.01 -23.24 -12.95
CA LYS A 216 -17.25 -22.88 -11.55
C LYS A 216 -16.27 -23.63 -10.65
N ARG A 217 -15.79 -22.96 -9.62
CA ARG A 217 -14.89 -23.54 -8.62
C ARG A 217 -15.19 -23.01 -7.24
N THR A 218 -15.12 -23.86 -6.23
CA THR A 218 -15.11 -23.41 -4.84
C THR A 218 -13.68 -23.08 -4.45
N TRP A 219 -13.42 -21.81 -4.15
CA TRP A 219 -12.22 -21.43 -3.44
C TRP A 219 -12.44 -21.68 -1.95
N LEU A 220 -11.50 -22.34 -1.30
CA LEU A 220 -11.49 -22.59 0.14
C LEU A 220 -10.09 -22.29 0.67
N TRP A 221 -10.04 -21.55 1.75
CA TRP A 221 -8.83 -21.36 2.54
C TRP A 221 -9.11 -21.57 4.01
N THR A 222 -8.19 -22.21 4.72
CA THR A 222 -8.31 -22.47 6.17
C THR A 222 -7.14 -21.87 6.93
N GLU A 223 -7.41 -21.35 8.12
CA GLU A 223 -6.41 -20.83 9.05
C GLU A 223 -6.68 -21.32 10.47
N SER A 224 -5.62 -21.51 11.26
CA SER A 224 -5.78 -21.81 12.67
C SER A 224 -6.27 -20.59 13.46
N ASP A 225 -6.81 -20.82 14.65
CA ASP A 225 -7.20 -19.75 15.58
C ASP A 225 -6.08 -18.77 15.93
N GLU A 226 -4.83 -19.21 15.84
CA GLU A 226 -3.65 -18.40 16.12
C GLU A 226 -3.28 -17.46 14.96
N GLN A 227 -3.73 -17.77 13.74
CA GLN A 227 -3.35 -17.06 12.51
C GLN A 227 -4.36 -15.98 12.09
N VAL A 228 -5.58 -16.05 12.61
CA VAL A 228 -6.60 -15.02 12.39
C VAL A 228 -6.29 -13.78 13.25
N PRO A 229 -6.52 -12.56 12.74
CA PRO A 229 -6.17 -11.35 13.46
C PRO A 229 -7.05 -11.13 14.69
N LYS A 230 -6.46 -10.59 15.76
CA LYS A 230 -7.21 -10.17 16.95
C LYS A 230 -8.24 -9.09 16.61
N GLY A 231 -9.44 -9.20 17.18
CA GLY A 231 -10.53 -8.25 16.92
C GLY A 231 -11.35 -8.53 15.65
N TRP A 232 -11.04 -9.62 14.93
CA TRP A 232 -11.83 -10.04 13.78
C TRP A 232 -13.25 -10.45 14.20
N ASN A 233 -14.26 -9.90 13.52
CA ASN A 233 -15.68 -10.17 13.80
C ASN A 233 -16.29 -11.21 12.84
N GLN A 234 -15.45 -12.08 12.27
CA GLN A 234 -15.83 -13.13 11.30
C GLN A 234 -16.37 -12.59 9.96
N LYS A 235 -16.21 -11.30 9.68
CA LYS A 235 -16.51 -10.72 8.36
C LYS A 235 -15.25 -10.66 7.50
N VAL A 236 -15.43 -10.94 6.22
CA VAL A 236 -14.35 -10.92 5.24
C VAL A 236 -14.77 -10.14 4.00
N LYS A 237 -13.79 -9.56 3.32
CA LYS A 237 -13.95 -9.06 1.95
C LYS A 237 -12.93 -9.76 1.06
N LEU A 238 -13.38 -10.23 -0.10
CA LEU A 238 -12.54 -10.89 -1.09
C LEU A 238 -12.39 -9.99 -2.31
N ASN A 239 -11.15 -9.73 -2.72
CA ASN A 239 -10.86 -8.92 -3.90
C ASN A 239 -9.96 -9.69 -4.87
N LEU A 240 -10.31 -9.70 -6.15
CA LEU A 240 -9.43 -10.24 -7.19
C LEU A 240 -8.30 -9.25 -7.46
N THR A 241 -7.05 -9.62 -7.20
CA THR A 241 -5.91 -8.68 -7.28
C THR A 241 -4.90 -8.99 -8.36
N GLY A 242 -5.01 -10.16 -9.00
CA GLY A 242 -4.14 -10.53 -10.10
C GLY A 242 -4.82 -11.50 -11.06
N LEU A 243 -4.54 -11.35 -12.34
CA LEU A 243 -5.06 -12.20 -13.41
C LEU A 243 -4.00 -12.41 -14.50
N ARG A 244 -3.82 -13.65 -14.95
CA ARG A 244 -3.16 -13.99 -16.21
C ARG A 244 -3.92 -15.09 -16.95
N PHE A 245 -3.90 -14.99 -18.27
CA PHE A 245 -4.48 -15.98 -19.16
C PHE A 245 -3.42 -17.00 -19.58
N VAL A 246 -3.86 -18.20 -19.96
CA VAL A 246 -3.00 -19.13 -20.70
C VAL A 246 -2.59 -18.45 -22.00
N GLU A 247 -1.29 -18.46 -22.33
CA GLU A 247 -0.76 -17.99 -23.62
C GLU A 247 -1.27 -18.82 -24.81
#